data_AF-A0A923ZMV4-F1
#
_entry.id   AF-A0A923ZMV4-F1
#
_cell.length_a   1.000
_cell.length_b   1.000
_cell.length_c   1.000
_cell.angle_alpha   90.00
_cell.angle_beta   90.00
_cell.angle_gamma   90.00
#
_symmetry.space_group_name_H-M   'P 1'
#
loop_
_entity.id
_entity.type
_entity.pdbx_description
1 polymer ?
#
loop_
_entity_poly.entity_id
_entity_poly.type
_entity_poly.pdbx_seq_one_letter_code
_entity_poly.pdbx_strand_id
1 'polypeptide(L)' 'MRLIIYVAAGGLSAVITFVLATVIARLGMKYRLYPAIRERDVHKRPTPRFGGIAMFLGIITAFG' A
#
# COMPACT_ATOMS: atom_id res chain seq x y z
N MET A 1 -9.42 28.71 9.69
CA MET A 1 -10.14 28.05 8.57
C MET A 1 -9.22 27.19 7.70
N ARG A 2 -8.17 27.74 7.06
CA ARG A 2 -7.30 27.01 6.11
C ARG A 2 -6.55 25.81 6.71
N LEU A 3 -6.02 25.97 7.93
CA LEU A 3 -5.27 24.90 8.61
C LEU A 3 -6.11 23.64 8.86
N ILE A 4 -7.37 23.80 9.24
CA ILE A 4 -8.29 22.69 9.51
C ILE A 4 -8.50 21.85 8.24
N ILE A 5 -8.62 22.51 7.08
CA ILE A 5 -8.80 21.84 5.79
C ILE A 5 -7.56 21.01 5.42
N TYR A 6 -6.35 21.55 5.62
CA TYR A 6 -5.12 20.81 5.33
C TYR A 6 -4.92 19.60 6.25
N VAL A 7 -5.21 19.74 7.54
CA VAL A 7 -5.13 18.62 8.49
C VAL A 7 -6.18 17.56 8.19
N ALA A 8 -7.42 17.96 7.88
CA ALA A 8 -8.48 17.04 7.50
C ALA A 8 -8.17 16.28 6.21
N ALA A 9 -7.68 16.97 5.17
CA ALA A 9 -7.28 16.36 3.92
C ALA A 9 -6.09 15.40 4.09
N GLY A 10 -5.07 15.79 4.86
CA GLY A 10 -3.93 14.93 5.17
C GLY A 10 -4.34 13.69 5.96
N GLY A 11 -5.20 13.86 6.98
CA GLY A 11 -5.72 12.75 7.78
C GLY A 11 -6.55 11.76 6.94
N LEU A 12 -7.44 12.29 6.09
CA LEU A 12 -8.24 11.45 5.18
C LEU A 12 -7.36 10.67 4.20
N SER A 13 -6.36 11.33 3.59
CA SER A 13 -5.40 10.69 2.69
C SER A 13 -4.59 9.58 3.38
N ALA A 14 -4.16 9.81 4.63
CA ALA A 14 -3.45 8.82 5.42
C ALA A 14 -4.31 7.58 5.68
N VAL A 15 -5.58 7.76 6.05
CA VAL A 15 -6.52 6.65 6.29
C VAL A 15 -6.75 5.85 5.01
N ILE A 16 -7.03 6.52 3.89
CA ILE A 16 -7.25 5.87 2.58
C ILE A 16 -6.02 5.06 2.17
N THR A 17 -4.83 5.67 2.24
CA THR A 17 -3.58 5.01 1.86
C THR A 17 -3.28 3.80 2.75
N PHE A 18 -3.55 3.90 4.05
CA PHE A 18 -3.37 2.79 4.99
C PHE A 18 -4.31 1.61 4.69
N VAL A 19 -5.58 1.89 4.40
CA VAL A 19 -6.55 0.85 4.01
C VAL A 19 -6.12 0.18 2.71
N LEU A 20 -5.75 0.95 1.68
CA LEU A 20 -5.31 0.39 0.40
C LEU A 20 -4.03 -0.46 0.55
N ALA A 21 -3.06 0.02 1.34
CA ALA A 21 -1.82 -0.71 1.59
C ALA A 21 -2.07 -2.06 2.29
N THR A 22 -2.95 -2.09 3.30
CA THR A 22 -3.30 -3.33 4.01
C THR A 22 -4.09 -4.30 3.13
N VAL A 23 -5.02 -3.81 2.31
CA VAL A 23 -5.77 -4.63 1.33
C VAL A 23 -4.81 -5.26 0.32
N ILE A 24 -3.91 -4.48 -0.27
CA ILE A 24 -2.96 -4.99 -1.27
C ILE A 24 -1.93 -5.94 -0.66
N ALA A 25 -1.46 -5.68 0.57
CA ALA A 25 -0.60 -6.62 1.27
C ALA A 25 -1.29 -7.99 1.44
N ARG A 26 -2.57 -8.00 1.84
CA ARG A 26 -3.36 -9.24 1.97
C ARG A 26 -3.58 -9.92 0.62
N LEU A 27 -3.91 -9.17 -0.43
CA LEU A 27 -4.09 -9.73 -1.78
C LEU A 27 -2.78 -10.29 -2.35
N GLY A 28 -1.67 -9.57 -2.16
CA GLY A 28 -0.34 -10.00 -2.59
C GLY A 28 0.08 -11.33 -1.96
N MET A 29 -0.27 -11.54 -0.69
CA MET A 29 -0.08 -12.82 -0.02
C MET A 29 -1.06 -13.89 -0.52
N LYS A 30 -2.35 -13.56 -0.65
CA LYS A 30 -3.41 -14.50 -1.09
C LYS A 30 -3.13 -15.08 -2.47
N TYR A 31 -2.71 -14.24 -3.41
CA TYR A 31 -2.41 -14.65 -4.79
C TYR A 31 -0.96 -15.07 -5.00
N ARG A 32 -0.17 -15.21 -3.91
CA ARG A 32 1.25 -15.56 -3.95
C ARG A 32 2.07 -14.72 -4.93
N LEU A 33 1.74 -13.44 -5.03
CA LEU A 33 2.36 -12.52 -5.96
C LEU A 33 3.76 -12.06 -5.46
N TYR A 34 4.42 -12.82 -4.59
CA TYR A 34 5.77 -12.54 -4.12
C TYR A 34 6.81 -13.28 -4.96
N PRO A 35 8.04 -12.76 -5.11
CA PRO A 35 9.11 -13.45 -5.82
C PRO A 35 9.43 -14.81 -5.18
N ALA A 36 9.77 -15.80 -6.01
CA ALA A 36 10.27 -17.08 -5.51
C ALA A 36 11.55 -16.87 -4.68
N ILE A 37 11.58 -17.43 -3.48
CA ILE A 37 12.76 -17.40 -2.59
C ILE A 37 13.83 -18.30 -3.21
N ARG A 38 14.99 -17.72 -3.53
CA ARG A 38 16.13 -18.47 -4.07
C ARG A 38 17.01 -18.97 -2.93
N GLU A 39 17.80 -20.00 -3.16
CA GLU A 39 18.74 -20.53 -2.16
C GLU A 39 19.80 -19.52 -1.71
N ARG A 40 20.07 -18.51 -2.55
CA ARG A 40 20.97 -17.38 -2.24
C ARG A 40 20.33 -16.28 -1.40
N ASP A 41 19.01 -16.29 -1.21
CA ASP A 41 18.31 -15.21 -0.52
C ASP A 41 18.36 -15.43 1.00
N VAL A 42 18.94 -14.48 1.72
CA VAL A 42 18.98 -14.48 3.20
C VAL A 42 17.58 -14.34 3.81
N HIS A 43 16.63 -13.74 3.07
CA HIS A 43 15.26 -13.53 3.51
C HIS A 43 14.37 -14.72 3.13
N LYS A 44 14.03 -15.54 4.13
CA LYS A 44 13.09 -16.66 3.97
C LYS A 44 11.62 -16.29 4.17
N ARG A 45 11.32 -15.06 4.61
CA ARG A 45 9.95 -14.59 4.81
C ARG A 45 9.44 -13.98 3.49
N PRO A 46 8.39 -14.54 2.87
CA PRO A 46 7.82 -13.97 1.66
C PRO A 46 7.15 -12.63 1.98
N THR A 47 7.61 -11.56 1.32
CA THR A 47 6.99 -10.23 1.40
C THR A 47 6.52 -9.80 0.02
N PRO A 48 5.23 -9.42 -0.12
CA PRO A 48 4.67 -9.00 -1.40
C PRO A 48 5.16 -7.57 -1.71
N ARG A 49 5.73 -7.36 -2.91
CA ARG A 49 6.36 -6.08 -3.30
C ARG A 49 5.37 -5.09 -3.97
N PHE A 50 4.09 -5.13 -3.62
CA PHE A 50 3.03 -4.33 -4.28
C PHE A 50 2.72 -2.98 -3.62
N GLY A 51 3.65 -2.43 -2.84
CA GLY A 51 3.48 -1.09 -2.25
C GLY A 51 3.20 -0.01 -3.31
N GLY A 52 3.85 -0.11 -4.48
CA GLY A 52 3.65 0.84 -5.59
C GLY A 52 2.21 0.83 -6.15
N ILE A 53 1.56 -0.34 -6.22
CA ILE A 53 0.16 -0.43 -6.66
C ILE A 53 -0.77 0.25 -5.64
N ALA A 54 -0.47 0.11 -4.34
CA ALA A 54 -1.23 0.74 -3.28
C ALA A 54 -1.16 2.27 -3.35
N MET A 55 0.05 2.80 -3.57
CA MET A 55 0.24 4.24 -3.80
C MET A 55 -0.47 4.73 -5.05
N PHE A 56 -0.38 3.99 -6.16
CA PHE A 56 -1.03 4.37 -7.42
C PHE A 56 -2.56 4.42 -7.29
N LEU A 57 -3.18 3.42 -6.65
CA LEU A 57 -4.61 3.43 -6.37
C LEU A 57 -5.01 4.56 -5.41
N GLY A 58 -4.15 4.89 -4.44
CA GLY A 58 -4.35 6.03 -3.54
C GLY A 58 -4.40 7.36 -4.31
N ILE A 59 -3.50 7.54 -5.29
CA ILE A 59 -3.49 8.71 -6.18
C ILE A 59 -4.76 8.74 -7.04
N ILE A 60 -5.13 7.64 -7.72
CA ILE A 60 -6.36 7.58 -8.51
C ILE A 60 -7.58 7.94 -7.66
N THR A 61 -7.67 7.41 -6.44
CA THR A 61 -8.80 7.69 -5.53
C THR A 61 -8.83 9.16 -5.10
N ALA A 62 -7.68 9.83 -5.04
CA ALA A 62 -7.59 11.24 -4.64
C ALA A 62 -7.87 12.23 -5.77
N PHE A 63 -7.61 11.84 -7.02
CA PHE A 63 -7.79 12.69 -8.21
C PHE A 63 -9.00 12.30 -9.08
N GLY A 64 -9.65 11.18 -8.79
CA GLY A 64 -10.83 10.67 -9.47
C GLY A 64 -12.15 11.18 -8.89
#